data_AF-A0A6G3XEA3-F1
#
_entry.id   AF-A0A6G3XEA3-F1
#
_cell.length_a   1.000
_cell.length_b   1.000
_cell.length_c   1.000
_cell.angle_alpha   90.00
_cell.angle_beta   90.00
_cell.angle_gamma   90.00
#
_symmetry.space_group_name_H-M   'P 1'
#
loop_
_entity.id
_entity.type
_entity.pdbx_description
1 polymer ?
#
loop_
_entity_poly.entity_id
_entity_poly.type
_entity_poly.pdbx_seq_one_letter_code
_entity_poly.pdbx_strand_id
1 'polypeptide(L)'
;ARAGLASLLLSRYDVFLLDEPTNDLDLDGLERLERFVSGLRAGTVVISHDREFLMRTVTKVLELDLAQQQINLYGGGYAAYLEERETARRHAREDYEEYADKKASLEARGHMQRSWMDKGVKNARRKATDGDKLGRNARSEASEKQAAKARQTQRMIDRLDVVEEPRKEWELRMEIASAPRSGSVVATLRDARVARGDFSFGPASLQIDWADRVAITGANGAGKSTLLAALLERLPLDSGNATLGSGVVVGEVDQARRLFLGAQSL
;
A
#
# COMPACT_ATOMS: atom_id res chain seq x y z
N ALA A 1 -18.80 20.37 -1.54
CA ALA A 1 -19.07 19.25 -0.62
C ALA A 1 -20.08 19.59 0.50
N ARG A 2 -19.83 20.56 1.40
CA ARG A 2 -20.74 20.87 2.56
C ARG A 2 -22.22 21.09 2.21
N ALA A 3 -22.54 21.78 1.10
CA ALA A 3 -23.93 21.99 0.68
C ALA A 3 -24.67 20.69 0.29
N GLY A 4 -23.95 19.72 -0.28
CA GLY A 4 -24.49 18.40 -0.62
C GLY A 4 -24.75 17.55 0.62
N LEU A 5 -23.82 17.57 1.58
CA LEU A 5 -23.98 16.86 2.86
C LEU A 5 -25.13 17.44 3.70
N ALA A 6 -25.27 18.77 3.73
CA ALA A 6 -26.37 19.45 4.41
C ALA A 6 -27.76 19.09 3.81
N SER A 7 -27.85 18.94 2.49
CA SER A 7 -29.09 18.49 1.83
C SER A 7 -29.44 17.03 2.15
N LEU A 8 -28.44 16.16 2.21
CA LEU A 8 -28.60 14.75 2.61
C LEU A 8 -29.06 14.63 4.07
N LEU A 9 -28.53 15.46 4.98
CA LEU A 9 -28.91 15.49 6.39
C LEU A 9 -30.38 15.88 6.63
N LEU A 10 -30.96 16.65 5.71
CA LEU A 10 -32.33 17.20 5.85
C LEU A 10 -33.40 16.33 5.15
N SER A 11 -32.99 15.32 4.40
CA SER A 11 -33.87 14.52 3.56
C SER A 11 -34.05 13.10 4.12
N ARG A 12 -35.29 12.60 4.16
CA ARG A 12 -35.60 11.23 4.60
C ARG A 12 -35.46 10.24 3.45
N TYR A 13 -34.24 9.82 3.15
CA TYR A 13 -33.99 8.74 2.19
C TYR A 13 -33.96 7.38 2.89
N ASP A 14 -34.44 6.34 2.20
CA ASP A 14 -34.37 4.95 2.67
C ASP A 14 -32.98 4.33 2.45
N VAL A 15 -32.21 4.88 1.51
CA VAL A 15 -30.85 4.44 1.16
C VAL A 15 -29.95 5.64 0.92
N PHE A 16 -28.72 5.57 1.43
CA PHE A 16 -27.67 6.57 1.24
C PHE A 16 -26.50 5.96 0.46
N LEU A 17 -26.06 6.63 -0.60
CA LEU A 17 -24.86 6.29 -1.37
C LEU A 17 -23.89 7.46 -1.25
N LEU A 18 -22.77 7.25 -0.56
CA LEU A 18 -21.78 8.27 -0.27
C LEU A 18 -20.47 7.92 -0.96
N ASP A 19 -20.14 8.65 -2.02
CA ASP A 19 -18.88 8.49 -2.75
C ASP A 19 -17.86 9.52 -2.27
N GLU A 20 -16.77 9.03 -1.67
CA GLU A 20 -15.64 9.81 -1.16
C GLU A 20 -16.06 11.02 -0.27
N PRO A 21 -16.94 10.82 0.74
CA PRO A 21 -17.56 11.92 1.49
C PRO A 21 -16.58 12.61 2.46
N THR A 22 -15.44 12.00 2.75
CA THR A 22 -14.40 12.52 3.66
C THR A 22 -13.51 13.57 2.99
N ASN A 23 -13.52 13.66 1.65
CA ASN A 23 -12.68 14.61 0.94
C ASN A 23 -13.04 16.06 1.27
N ASP A 24 -12.01 16.89 1.40
CA ASP A 24 -12.09 18.32 1.69
C ASP A 24 -12.77 18.69 3.04
N LEU A 25 -12.97 17.72 3.92
CA LEU A 25 -13.48 17.95 5.28
C LEU A 25 -12.34 18.28 6.26
N ASP A 26 -12.61 19.24 7.14
CA ASP A 26 -11.82 19.45 8.36
C ASP A 26 -12.21 18.43 9.43
N LEU A 27 -11.46 18.39 10.53
CA LEU A 27 -11.69 17.44 11.64
C LEU A 27 -13.13 17.51 12.16
N ASP A 28 -13.64 18.71 12.41
CA ASP A 28 -15.04 18.90 12.83
C ASP A 28 -16.05 18.42 11.78
N GLY A 29 -15.73 18.60 10.49
CA GLY A 29 -16.54 18.10 9.38
C GLY A 29 -16.58 16.58 9.35
N LEU A 30 -15.43 15.94 9.55
CA LEU A 30 -15.29 14.49 9.62
C LEU A 30 -16.07 13.93 10.82
N GLU A 31 -15.95 14.53 12.00
CA GLU A 31 -16.68 14.10 13.20
C GLU A 31 -18.21 14.20 13.00
N ARG A 32 -18.69 15.28 12.37
CA ARG A 32 -20.11 15.43 12.03
C ARG A 32 -20.59 14.36 11.05
N LEU A 33 -19.78 14.03 10.05
CA LEU A 33 -20.06 12.97 9.09
C LEU A 33 -20.10 11.59 9.77
N GLU A 34 -19.13 11.29 10.63
CA GLU A 34 -19.08 10.05 11.43
C GLU A 34 -20.35 9.87 12.25
N ARG A 35 -20.75 10.93 12.97
CA ARG A 35 -21.97 10.92 13.79
C ARG A 35 -23.23 10.74 12.95
N PHE A 36 -23.27 11.38 11.78
CA PHE A 36 -24.36 11.22 10.83
C PHE A 36 -24.49 9.77 10.37
N VAL A 37 -23.43 9.21 9.79
CA VAL A 37 -23.45 7.85 9.23
C VAL A 37 -23.75 6.81 10.30
N SER A 38 -23.15 6.94 11.49
CA SER A 38 -23.40 6.02 12.62
C SER A 38 -24.82 6.14 13.19
N GLY A 39 -25.46 7.30 13.03
CA GLY A 39 -26.83 7.55 13.49
C GLY A 39 -27.93 7.17 12.49
N LEU A 40 -27.56 6.86 11.24
CA LEU A 40 -28.53 6.51 10.19
C LEU A 40 -29.21 5.17 10.50
N ARG A 41 -30.53 5.17 10.44
CA ARG A 41 -31.37 3.95 10.46
C ARG A 41 -31.84 3.60 9.05
N ALA A 42 -30.92 3.62 8.10
CA ALA A 42 -31.15 3.41 6.68
C ALA A 42 -29.99 2.58 6.10
N GLY A 43 -30.20 1.94 4.95
CA GLY A 43 -29.13 1.26 4.24
C GLY A 43 -28.13 2.29 3.71
N THR A 44 -26.84 2.16 4.05
CA THR A 44 -25.81 3.13 3.65
C THR A 44 -24.65 2.41 2.98
N VAL A 45 -24.29 2.84 1.78
CA VAL A 45 -23.09 2.41 1.07
C VAL A 45 -22.12 3.59 1.06
N VAL A 46 -20.89 3.33 1.50
CA VAL A 46 -19.84 4.34 1.64
C VAL A 46 -18.62 3.87 0.87
N ILE A 47 -18.11 4.71 -0.03
CA ILE A 47 -16.82 4.56 -0.69
C ILE A 47 -15.88 5.59 -0.06
N SER A 48 -14.79 5.14 0.54
CA SER A 48 -13.79 6.03 1.14
C SER A 48 -12.43 5.35 1.24
N HIS A 49 -11.36 6.12 1.07
CA HIS A 49 -10.00 5.71 1.42
C HIS A 49 -9.59 6.04 2.86
N ASP A 50 -10.45 6.70 3.65
CA ASP A 50 -10.16 7.04 5.04
C ASP A 50 -10.42 5.86 5.98
N ARG A 51 -9.33 5.24 6.43
CA ARG A 51 -9.39 4.06 7.30
C ARG A 51 -10.00 4.34 8.65
N GLU A 52 -9.76 5.52 9.23
CA GLU A 52 -10.25 5.86 10.57
C GLU A 52 -11.76 6.05 10.55
N PHE A 53 -12.24 6.76 9.54
CA PHE A 53 -13.67 6.92 9.28
C PHE A 53 -14.36 5.57 9.07
N LEU A 54 -13.80 4.70 8.22
CA LEU A 54 -14.37 3.37 7.96
C LEU A 54 -14.38 2.50 9.22
N MET A 55 -13.29 2.47 10.01
CA MET A 55 -13.22 1.72 11.26
C MET A 55 -14.36 2.06 12.23
N ARG A 56 -14.79 3.33 12.26
CA ARG A 56 -15.79 3.82 13.20
C ARG A 56 -17.24 3.66 12.72
N THR A 57 -17.46 3.62 11.40
CA THR A 57 -18.80 3.79 10.82
C THR A 57 -19.37 2.56 10.14
N VAL A 58 -18.54 1.69 9.54
CA VAL A 58 -19.03 0.59 8.71
C VAL A 58 -19.17 -0.71 9.49
N THR A 59 -20.20 -1.49 9.16
CA THR A 59 -20.49 -2.80 9.78
C THR A 59 -20.13 -3.97 8.88
N LYS A 60 -19.93 -3.71 7.58
CA LYS A 60 -19.53 -4.69 6.56
C LYS A 60 -18.60 -4.01 5.56
N VAL A 61 -17.72 -4.78 4.94
CA VAL A 61 -16.81 -4.32 3.90
C VAL A 61 -17.04 -5.15 2.65
N LEU A 62 -17.30 -4.48 1.53
CA LEU A 62 -17.33 -5.10 0.21
C LEU A 62 -16.01 -4.81 -0.47
N GLU A 63 -15.16 -5.82 -0.60
CA GLU A 63 -13.87 -5.72 -1.29
C GLU A 63 -14.04 -6.07 -2.77
N LEU A 64 -13.53 -5.19 -3.63
CA LEU A 64 -13.39 -5.44 -5.06
C LEU A 64 -11.95 -5.88 -5.33
N ASP A 65 -11.72 -7.20 -5.33
CA ASP A 65 -10.42 -7.76 -5.69
C ASP A 65 -10.30 -7.82 -7.21
N LEU A 66 -9.76 -6.75 -7.81
CA LEU A 66 -9.49 -6.67 -9.24
C LEU A 66 -8.42 -7.68 -9.70
N ALA A 67 -7.54 -8.14 -8.80
CA ALA A 67 -6.48 -9.09 -9.13
C ALA A 67 -7.03 -10.50 -9.34
N GLN A 68 -7.99 -10.91 -8.51
CA GLN A 68 -8.67 -12.19 -8.59
C GLN A 68 -10.00 -12.12 -9.38
N GLN A 69 -10.43 -10.91 -9.77
CA GLN A 69 -11.74 -10.65 -10.37
C GLN A 69 -12.89 -11.14 -9.48
N GLN A 70 -12.74 -10.94 -8.17
CA GLN A 70 -13.68 -11.39 -7.16
C GLN A 70 -14.26 -10.21 -6.38
N ILE A 71 -15.47 -10.43 -5.85
CA ILE A 71 -16.16 -9.48 -4.98
C ILE A 71 -16.48 -10.21 -3.69
N ASN A 72 -15.83 -9.81 -2.62
CA ASN A 72 -15.92 -10.47 -1.31
C ASN A 72 -16.62 -9.55 -0.31
N LEU A 73 -17.57 -10.10 0.45
CA LEU A 73 -18.30 -9.37 1.48
C LEU A 73 -17.89 -9.88 2.86
N TYR A 74 -17.28 -9.02 3.65
CA TYR A 74 -16.83 -9.29 5.01
C TYR A 74 -17.77 -8.64 6.02
N GLY A 75 -18.11 -9.37 7.07
CA GLY A 75 -18.89 -8.86 8.21
C GLY A 75 -18.00 -8.41 9.37
N GLY A 76 -18.58 -7.71 10.34
CA GLY A 76 -17.85 -7.34 11.57
C GLY A 76 -17.10 -6.00 11.51
N GLY A 77 -17.35 -5.21 10.47
CA GLY A 77 -16.75 -3.89 10.27
C GLY A 77 -15.35 -3.92 9.67
N TYR A 78 -14.73 -2.74 9.56
CA TYR A 78 -13.47 -2.60 8.84
C TYR A 78 -12.27 -3.22 9.57
N ALA A 79 -12.25 -3.19 10.90
CA ALA A 79 -11.17 -3.78 11.70
C ALA A 79 -11.10 -5.31 11.53
N ALA A 80 -12.25 -6.00 11.61
CA ALA A 80 -12.32 -7.45 11.40
C ALA A 80 -11.89 -7.83 9.97
N TYR A 81 -12.31 -7.05 8.98
CA TYR A 81 -11.86 -7.24 7.60
C TYR A 81 -10.33 -7.17 7.45
N LEU A 82 -9.65 -6.20 8.11
CA LEU A 82 -8.19 -6.12 8.06
C LEU A 82 -7.51 -7.35 8.67
N GLU A 83 -8.03 -7.83 9.80
CA GLU A 83 -7.50 -9.02 10.48
C GLU A 83 -7.70 -10.30 9.67
N GLU A 84 -8.89 -10.47 9.07
CA GLU A 84 -9.19 -11.61 8.20
C GLU A 84 -8.30 -11.60 6.96
N ARG A 85 -8.09 -10.42 6.36
CA ARG A 85 -7.20 -10.26 5.20
C ARG A 85 -5.74 -10.54 5.55
N GLU A 86 -5.26 -10.08 6.70
CA GLU A 86 -3.90 -10.38 7.17
C GLU A 86 -3.71 -11.88 7.43
N THR A 87 -4.70 -12.52 8.07
CA THR A 87 -4.68 -13.96 8.36
C THR A 87 -4.68 -14.79 7.08
N ALA A 88 -5.57 -14.47 6.13
CA ALA A 88 -5.61 -15.10 4.82
C ALA A 88 -4.27 -14.93 4.07
N ARG A 89 -3.66 -13.74 4.14
CA ARG A 89 -2.36 -13.48 3.54
C ARG A 89 -1.25 -14.32 4.16
N ARG A 90 -1.24 -14.43 5.50
CA ARG A 90 -0.25 -15.24 6.22
C ARG A 90 -0.36 -16.71 5.83
N HIS A 91 -1.57 -17.28 5.84
CA HIS A 91 -1.77 -18.67 5.46
C HIS A 91 -1.41 -18.94 4.00
N ALA A 92 -1.81 -18.08 3.07
CA ALA A 92 -1.41 -18.21 1.68
C ALA A 92 0.13 -18.16 1.50
N ARG A 93 0.82 -17.37 2.33
CA ARG A 93 2.29 -17.30 2.33
C ARG A 93 2.93 -18.56 2.90
N GLU A 94 2.43 -19.06 4.02
CA GLU A 94 2.87 -20.31 4.64
C GLU A 94 2.70 -21.49 3.67
N ASP A 95 1.52 -21.61 3.05
CA ASP A 95 1.22 -22.66 2.07
C ASP A 95 2.18 -22.63 0.88
N TYR A 96 2.48 -21.43 0.36
CA TYR A 96 3.43 -21.24 -0.72
C TYR A 96 4.87 -21.58 -0.31
N GLU A 97 5.29 -21.17 0.89
CA GLU A 97 6.63 -21.48 1.42
C GLU A 97 6.79 -22.99 1.62
N GLU A 98 5.80 -23.67 2.18
CA GLU A 98 5.80 -25.13 2.28
C GLU A 98 5.88 -25.81 0.91
N TYR A 99 5.10 -25.34 -0.06
CA TYR A 99 5.13 -25.84 -1.44
C TYR A 99 6.51 -25.62 -2.07
N ALA A 100 7.06 -24.41 -1.95
CA ALA A 100 8.36 -24.03 -2.51
C ALA A 100 9.50 -24.87 -1.93
N ASP A 101 9.51 -25.07 -0.61
CA ASP A 101 10.50 -25.91 0.09
C ASP A 101 10.38 -27.38 -0.32
N LYS A 102 9.16 -27.93 -0.36
CA LYS A 102 8.90 -29.30 -0.83
C LYS A 102 9.42 -29.46 -2.25
N LYS A 103 9.07 -28.56 -3.16
CA LYS A 103 9.51 -28.57 -4.56
C LYS A 103 11.03 -28.49 -4.67
N ALA A 104 11.66 -27.53 -4.01
CA ALA A 104 13.12 -27.35 -4.02
C ALA A 104 13.86 -28.59 -3.50
N SER A 105 13.35 -29.23 -2.43
CA SER A 105 13.93 -30.45 -1.88
C SER A 105 13.86 -31.64 -2.85
N LEU A 106 12.76 -31.79 -3.59
CA LEU A 106 12.56 -32.84 -4.59
C LEU A 106 13.44 -32.59 -5.81
N GLU A 107 13.54 -31.35 -6.27
CA GLU A 107 14.43 -30.94 -7.37
C GLU A 107 15.89 -31.20 -7.00
N ALA A 108 16.34 -30.77 -5.82
CA ALA A 108 17.70 -31.02 -5.33
C ALA A 108 18.02 -32.53 -5.28
N ARG A 109 17.08 -33.33 -4.79
CA ARG A 109 17.19 -34.80 -4.78
C ARG A 109 17.29 -35.36 -6.20
N GLY A 110 16.46 -34.87 -7.13
CA GLY A 110 16.50 -35.25 -8.54
C GLY A 110 17.84 -34.91 -9.20
N HIS A 111 18.38 -33.71 -8.94
CA HIS A 111 19.70 -33.29 -9.42
C HIS A 111 20.82 -34.18 -8.89
N MET A 112 20.81 -34.49 -7.59
CA MET A 112 21.76 -35.41 -6.96
C MET A 112 21.71 -36.81 -7.58
N GLN A 113 20.50 -37.36 -7.78
CA GLN A 113 20.31 -38.67 -8.40
C GLN A 113 20.83 -38.70 -9.85
N ARG A 114 20.55 -37.67 -10.66
CA ARG A 114 21.09 -37.55 -12.03
C ARG A 114 22.62 -37.45 -12.03
N SER A 115 23.21 -36.65 -11.13
CA SER A 115 24.67 -36.54 -11.00
C SER A 115 25.33 -37.87 -10.64
N TRP A 116 24.72 -38.64 -9.73
CA TRP A 116 25.21 -39.99 -9.40
C TRP A 116 25.07 -40.98 -10.55
N MET A 117 24.00 -40.90 -11.36
CA MET A 117 23.86 -41.69 -12.57
C MET A 117 24.97 -41.37 -13.58
N ASP A 118 25.26 -40.10 -13.83
CA ASP A 118 26.33 -39.69 -14.76
C ASP A 118 27.71 -40.19 -14.31
N LYS A 119 28.01 -40.07 -13.01
CA LYS A 119 29.25 -40.60 -12.42
C LYS A 119 29.29 -42.14 -12.50
N GLY A 120 28.16 -42.80 -12.27
CA GLY A 120 28.02 -44.25 -12.39
C GLY A 120 28.28 -44.75 -13.82
N VAL A 121 27.70 -44.08 -14.83
CA VAL A 121 27.90 -44.39 -16.25
C VAL A 121 29.35 -44.17 -16.66
N LYS A 122 29.98 -43.05 -16.24
CA LYS A 122 31.40 -42.78 -16.53
C LYS A 122 32.32 -43.84 -15.90
N ASN A 123 32.08 -44.23 -14.66
CA ASN A 123 32.85 -45.28 -13.98
C ASN A 123 32.62 -46.67 -14.60
N ALA A 124 31.39 -46.98 -15.01
CA ALA A 124 31.07 -48.23 -15.69
C ALA A 124 31.77 -48.33 -17.06
N ARG A 125 31.79 -47.24 -17.85
CA ARG A 125 32.55 -47.15 -19.11
C ARG A 125 34.05 -47.35 -18.89
N ARG A 126 34.62 -46.73 -17.85
CA ARG A 126 36.06 -46.86 -17.53
C ARG A 126 36.46 -48.27 -17.11
N LYS A 127 35.56 -49.04 -16.49
CA LYS A 127 35.79 -50.41 -16.01
C LYS A 127 35.18 -51.48 -16.94
N ALA A 128 34.80 -51.13 -18.17
CA ALA A 128 34.16 -52.03 -19.12
C ALA A 128 35.14 -53.04 -19.75
N THR A 129 36.44 -52.79 -19.66
CA THR A 129 37.53 -53.68 -20.12
C THR A 129 37.74 -54.89 -19.20
N ASP A 130 37.11 -54.92 -18.03
CA ASP A 130 37.24 -56.00 -17.05
C ASP A 130 36.23 -57.12 -17.35
N GLY A 131 36.72 -58.34 -17.58
CA GLY A 131 35.96 -59.48 -18.09
C GLY A 131 34.96 -60.09 -17.11
N ASP A 132 34.98 -59.66 -15.84
CA ASP A 132 34.12 -60.23 -14.78
C ASP A 132 32.62 -60.06 -15.08
N LYS A 133 31.96 -61.20 -15.27
CA LYS A 133 30.52 -61.30 -15.55
C LYS A 133 29.69 -60.92 -14.32
N LEU A 134 30.16 -61.24 -13.11
CA LEU A 134 29.46 -60.94 -11.86
C LEU A 134 29.47 -59.43 -11.59
N GLY A 135 30.62 -58.79 -11.75
CA GLY A 135 30.76 -57.33 -11.67
C GLY A 135 29.91 -56.57 -12.70
N ARG A 136 29.70 -57.12 -13.91
CA ARG A 136 28.81 -56.51 -14.91
C ARG A 136 27.33 -56.55 -14.50
N ASN A 137 26.83 -57.70 -14.04
CA ASN A 137 25.45 -57.83 -13.60
C ASN A 137 25.14 -56.90 -12.41
N ALA A 138 26.02 -56.86 -11.40
CA ALA A 138 25.86 -55.98 -10.25
C ALA A 138 25.81 -54.48 -10.63
N ARG A 139 26.60 -54.05 -11.63
CA ARG A 139 26.56 -52.66 -12.14
C ARG A 139 25.27 -52.36 -12.89
N SER A 140 24.75 -53.31 -13.67
CA SER A 140 23.47 -53.17 -14.37
C SER A 140 22.33 -53.00 -13.37
N GLU A 141 22.24 -53.90 -12.38
CA GLU A 141 21.22 -53.83 -11.33
C GLU A 141 21.32 -52.53 -10.50
N ALA A 142 22.53 -52.09 -10.17
CA ALA A 142 22.73 -50.83 -9.47
C ALA A 142 22.26 -49.63 -10.31
N SER A 143 22.53 -49.63 -11.61
CA SER A 143 22.11 -48.56 -12.53
C SER A 143 20.59 -48.52 -12.68
N GLU A 144 19.95 -49.68 -12.79
CA GLU A 144 18.49 -49.81 -12.87
C GLU A 144 17.79 -49.32 -11.60
N LYS A 145 18.32 -49.70 -10.41
CA LYS A 145 17.82 -49.20 -9.12
C LYS A 145 17.94 -47.68 -8.99
N GLN A 146 19.03 -47.07 -9.47
CA GLN A 146 19.20 -45.62 -9.46
C GLN A 146 18.24 -44.92 -10.44
N ALA A 147 18.06 -45.48 -11.64
CA ALA A 147 17.09 -44.97 -12.61
C ALA A 147 15.65 -45.04 -12.10
N ALA A 148 15.28 -46.12 -11.39
CA ALA A 148 13.97 -46.26 -10.76
C ALA A 148 13.73 -45.17 -9.70
N LYS A 149 14.73 -44.88 -8.85
CA LYS A 149 14.66 -43.79 -7.84
C LYS A 149 14.52 -42.42 -8.49
N ALA A 150 15.27 -42.15 -9.57
CA ALA A 150 15.16 -40.89 -10.31
C ALA A 150 13.76 -40.69 -10.93
N ARG A 151 13.20 -41.74 -11.54
CA ARG A 151 11.82 -41.73 -12.08
C ARG A 151 10.79 -41.53 -10.97
N GLN A 152 11.01 -42.11 -9.81
CA GLN A 152 10.11 -41.93 -8.66
C GLN A 152 10.13 -40.48 -8.18
N THR A 153 11.30 -39.88 -8.00
CA THR A 153 11.44 -38.46 -7.62
C THR A 153 10.78 -37.55 -8.65
N GLN A 154 10.99 -37.81 -9.95
CA GLN A 154 10.35 -37.02 -11.01
C GLN A 154 8.82 -37.08 -10.93
N ARG A 155 8.24 -38.28 -10.74
CA ARG A 155 6.79 -38.43 -10.56
C ARG A 155 6.26 -37.73 -9.31
N MET A 156 7.05 -37.57 -8.25
CA MET A 156 6.64 -36.79 -7.08
C MET A 156 6.57 -35.30 -7.40
N ILE A 157 7.53 -34.78 -8.18
CA ILE A 157 7.53 -33.38 -8.64
C ILE A 157 6.31 -33.14 -9.53
N ASP A 158 6.06 -34.03 -10.50
CA ASP A 158 4.96 -33.87 -11.46
C ASP A 158 3.56 -33.98 -10.80
N ARG A 159 3.48 -34.59 -9.62
CA ARG A 159 2.24 -34.73 -8.83
C ARG A 159 2.08 -33.66 -7.76
N LEU A 160 3.06 -32.78 -7.59
CA LEU A 160 2.98 -31.74 -6.57
C LEU A 160 1.94 -30.70 -7.01
N ASP A 161 0.91 -30.49 -6.20
CA ASP A 161 -0.10 -29.47 -6.47
C ASP A 161 0.54 -28.09 -6.48
N VAL A 162 0.33 -27.34 -7.56
CA VAL A 162 0.94 -26.03 -7.74
C VAL A 162 0.20 -25.03 -6.85
N VAL A 163 0.90 -24.48 -5.87
CA VAL A 163 0.41 -23.34 -5.08
C VAL A 163 0.90 -22.05 -5.74
N GLU A 164 -0.04 -21.16 -6.05
CA GLU A 164 0.30 -19.85 -6.62
C GLU A 164 1.02 -18.97 -5.58
N GLU A 165 2.07 -18.26 -6.00
CA GLU A 165 2.75 -17.32 -5.11
C GLU A 165 1.81 -16.17 -4.75
N PRO A 166 1.58 -15.89 -3.45
CA PRO A 166 0.81 -14.74 -3.04
C PRO A 166 1.47 -13.48 -3.58
N ARG A 167 0.67 -12.63 -4.24
CA ARG A 167 1.18 -11.39 -4.81
C ARG A 167 1.81 -10.54 -3.73
N LYS A 168 3.02 -10.04 -3.99
CA LYS A 168 3.61 -8.97 -3.20
C LYS A 168 2.81 -7.71 -3.48
N GLU A 169 2.22 -7.13 -2.45
CA GLU A 169 1.60 -5.81 -2.56
C GLU A 169 2.66 -4.83 -3.10
N TRP A 170 2.26 -4.00 -4.04
CA TRP A 170 3.14 -2.95 -4.53
C TRP A 170 3.41 -2.00 -3.35
N GLU A 171 4.66 -1.95 -2.90
CA GLU A 171 5.07 -0.92 -1.96
C GLU A 171 5.43 0.33 -2.74
N LEU A 172 4.65 1.39 -2.60
CA LEU A 172 5.02 2.68 -3.13
C LEU A 172 6.25 3.21 -2.39
N ARG A 173 7.42 2.97 -2.95
CA ARG A 173 8.67 3.56 -2.46
C ARG A 173 8.89 4.87 -3.18
N MET A 174 8.34 5.96 -2.64
CA MET A 174 8.66 7.30 -3.09
C MET A 174 9.92 7.79 -2.38
N GLU A 175 11.00 7.94 -3.14
CA GLU A 175 12.19 8.65 -2.68
C GLU A 175 12.11 10.09 -3.21
N ILE A 176 12.04 11.06 -2.31
CA ILE A 176 12.18 12.47 -2.66
C ILE A 176 13.65 12.81 -2.46
N ALA A 177 14.34 13.19 -3.55
CA ALA A 177 15.74 13.59 -3.47
C ALA A 177 15.91 14.74 -2.46
N SER A 178 16.88 14.59 -1.55
CA SER A 178 17.19 15.65 -0.60
C SER A 178 17.74 16.87 -1.33
N ALA A 179 17.11 18.03 -1.13
CA ALA A 179 17.70 19.29 -1.53
C ALA A 179 18.99 19.55 -0.72
N PRO A 180 19.92 20.39 -1.22
CA PRO A 180 21.04 20.91 -0.43
C PRO A 180 20.54 21.55 0.87
N ARG A 181 21.38 21.57 1.92
CA ARG A 181 21.00 22.22 3.18
C ARG A 181 20.72 23.70 2.95
N SER A 182 19.51 24.14 3.32
CA SER A 182 19.20 25.56 3.50
C SER A 182 19.90 26.11 4.74
N GLY A 183 19.87 27.44 4.92
CA GLY A 183 20.21 28.06 6.19
C GLY A 183 19.41 27.49 7.37
N SER A 184 19.85 27.76 8.60
CA SER A 184 19.20 27.28 9.82
C SER A 184 17.76 27.77 9.97
N VAL A 185 17.45 28.94 9.43
CA VAL A 185 16.10 29.52 9.36
C VAL A 185 15.57 29.36 7.94
N VAL A 186 14.39 28.76 7.78
CA VAL A 186 13.74 28.50 6.50
C VAL A 186 12.78 29.62 6.13
N ALA A 187 11.93 30.05 7.07
CA ALA A 187 10.96 31.12 6.83
C ALA A 187 10.66 31.87 8.13
N THR A 188 10.38 33.17 8.04
CA THR A 188 9.95 33.99 9.17
C THR A 188 8.77 34.87 8.77
N LEU A 189 7.77 34.95 9.64
CA LEU A 189 6.71 35.97 9.62
C LEU A 189 6.83 36.80 10.90
N ARG A 190 6.70 38.13 10.78
CA ARG A 190 6.63 39.03 11.94
C ARG A 190 5.45 39.97 11.78
N ASP A 191 4.53 39.90 12.73
CA ASP A 191 3.32 40.72 12.84
C ASP A 191 2.54 40.82 11.52
N ALA A 192 2.56 39.73 10.77
CA ALA A 192 1.99 39.67 9.43
C ALA A 192 0.47 39.77 9.51
N ARG A 193 -0.12 40.68 8.74
CA ARG A 193 -1.56 40.85 8.59
C ARG A 193 -1.96 40.86 7.13
N VAL A 194 -3.12 40.27 6.86
CA VAL A 194 -3.72 40.19 5.53
C VAL A 194 -5.22 40.38 5.66
N ALA A 195 -5.79 41.31 4.92
CA ALA A 195 -7.20 41.60 4.81
C ALA A 195 -7.63 41.43 3.35
N ARG A 196 -8.72 40.69 3.12
CA ARG A 196 -9.31 40.47 1.79
C ARG A 196 -10.83 40.53 1.90
N GLY A 197 -11.41 41.68 1.59
CA GLY A 197 -12.83 41.92 1.82
C GLY A 197 -13.17 41.75 3.31
N ASP A 198 -14.13 40.88 3.61
CA ASP A 198 -14.56 40.58 4.99
C ASP A 198 -13.62 39.62 5.74
N PHE A 199 -12.62 39.04 5.05
CA PHE A 199 -11.68 38.12 5.67
C PHE A 199 -10.45 38.85 6.20
N SER A 200 -10.06 38.57 7.45
CA SER A 200 -8.83 39.06 8.06
C SER A 200 -7.99 37.93 8.65
N PHE A 201 -6.69 37.96 8.40
CA PHE A 201 -5.68 37.06 8.94
C PHE A 201 -4.60 37.87 9.66
N GLY A 202 -4.18 37.44 10.85
CA GLY A 202 -3.13 38.07 11.63
C GLY A 202 -3.60 38.84 12.88
N PRO A 203 -2.66 39.33 13.72
CA PRO A 203 -1.22 39.32 13.51
C PRO A 203 -0.63 37.91 13.70
N ALA A 204 0.23 37.49 12.78
CA ALA A 204 0.94 36.22 12.87
C ALA A 204 2.46 36.46 12.94
N SER A 205 3.08 35.90 13.97
CA SER A 205 4.54 35.92 14.18
C SER A 205 5.01 34.50 14.43
N LEU A 206 5.81 33.96 13.50
CA LEU A 206 6.35 32.61 13.60
C LEU A 206 7.65 32.46 12.79
N GLN A 207 8.50 31.53 13.21
CA GLN A 207 9.72 31.15 12.51
C GLN A 207 9.67 29.64 12.26
N ILE A 208 10.08 29.23 11.05
CA ILE A 208 10.26 27.82 10.68
C ILE A 208 11.76 27.61 10.51
N ASP A 209 12.32 26.71 11.29
CA ASP A 209 13.74 26.34 11.25
C ASP A 209 13.97 25.07 10.43
N TRP A 210 15.23 24.82 10.09
CA TRP A 210 15.62 23.62 9.39
C TRP A 210 15.27 22.36 10.19
N ALA A 211 14.65 21.39 9.52
CA ALA A 211 14.13 20.13 10.09
C ALA A 211 12.90 20.24 11.01
N ASP A 212 12.27 21.42 11.09
CA ASP A 212 10.96 21.54 11.73
C ASP A 212 9.89 20.73 10.98
N ARG A 213 8.98 20.13 11.75
CA ARG A 213 7.79 19.45 11.25
C ARG A 213 6.56 20.13 11.84
N VAL A 214 6.02 21.10 11.12
CA VAL A 214 4.93 21.96 11.60
C VAL A 214 3.62 21.51 10.98
N ALA A 215 2.64 21.17 11.81
CA ALA A 215 1.27 20.92 11.38
C ALA A 215 0.45 22.22 11.46
N ILE A 216 -0.21 22.60 10.37
CA ILE A 216 -1.17 23.71 10.35
C ILE A 216 -2.58 23.14 10.45
N THR A 217 -3.26 23.41 11.57
CA THR A 217 -4.64 22.98 11.81
C THR A 217 -5.59 24.18 11.88
N GLY A 218 -6.87 23.93 11.63
CA GLY A 218 -7.92 24.94 11.67
C GLY A 218 -9.07 24.60 10.72
N ALA A 219 -10.25 25.16 11.00
CA ALA A 219 -11.43 24.98 10.17
C ALA A 219 -11.21 25.47 8.72
N ASN A 220 -12.00 24.96 7.78
CA ASN A 220 -12.00 25.51 6.43
C ASN A 220 -12.40 26.99 6.46
N GLY A 221 -11.58 27.85 5.83
CA GLY A 221 -11.72 29.31 5.90
C GLY A 221 -10.94 29.99 7.02
N ALA A 222 -10.26 29.26 7.92
CA ALA A 222 -9.45 29.86 8.99
C ALA A 222 -8.17 30.59 8.49
N GLY A 223 -7.90 30.61 7.18
CA GLY A 223 -6.73 31.29 6.61
C GLY A 223 -5.49 30.42 6.40
N LYS A 224 -5.60 29.09 6.42
CA LYS A 224 -4.45 28.18 6.22
C LYS A 224 -3.69 28.43 4.91
N SER A 225 -4.40 28.54 3.80
CA SER A 225 -3.79 28.87 2.50
C SER A 225 -3.21 30.29 2.48
N THR A 226 -3.84 31.22 3.19
CA THR A 226 -3.31 32.59 3.37
C THR A 226 -2.00 32.58 4.14
N LEU A 227 -1.90 31.79 5.21
CA LEU A 227 -0.68 31.61 5.98
C LEU A 227 0.46 31.04 5.13
N LEU A 228 0.19 29.98 4.35
CA LEU A 228 1.18 29.39 3.46
C LEU A 228 1.65 30.39 2.39
N ALA A 229 0.71 31.09 1.75
CA ALA A 229 1.06 32.11 0.77
C ALA A 229 1.87 33.27 1.39
N ALA A 230 1.58 33.63 2.66
CA ALA A 230 2.30 34.69 3.37
C ALA A 230 3.73 34.26 3.68
N LEU A 231 3.92 33.02 4.17
CA LEU A 231 5.25 32.43 4.41
C LEU A 231 6.11 32.37 3.15
N LEU A 232 5.48 32.11 2.00
CA LEU A 232 6.15 31.97 0.72
C LEU A 232 6.32 33.31 -0.03
N GLU A 233 5.99 34.44 0.60
CA GLU A 233 6.03 35.79 -0.01
C GLU A 233 5.19 35.91 -1.30
N ARG A 234 4.17 35.06 -1.47
CA ARG A 234 3.33 35.01 -2.67
C ARG A 234 2.11 35.93 -2.61
N LEU A 235 1.89 36.58 -1.47
CA LEU A 235 0.85 37.57 -1.34
C LEU A 235 1.36 38.82 -0.63
N PRO A 236 0.83 40.01 -0.98
CA PRO A 236 1.15 41.23 -0.26
C PRO A 236 0.55 41.19 1.14
N LEU A 237 1.33 41.59 2.14
CA LEU A 237 0.86 41.81 3.51
C LEU A 237 0.37 43.25 3.66
N ASP A 238 -0.68 43.47 4.43
CA ASP A 238 -1.13 44.82 4.81
C ASP A 238 -0.23 45.44 5.89
N SER A 239 0.32 44.60 6.77
CA SER A 239 1.33 44.99 7.75
C SER A 239 2.23 43.83 8.11
N GLY A 240 3.38 44.14 8.74
CA GLY A 240 4.38 43.16 9.14
C GLY A 240 5.37 42.83 8.02
N ASN A 241 6.10 41.73 8.18
CA ASN A 241 7.03 41.24 7.17
C ASN A 241 7.01 39.70 7.07
N ALA A 242 7.38 39.23 5.89
CA ALA A 242 7.69 37.83 5.59
C ALA A 242 9.10 37.78 5.02
N THR A 243 9.86 36.75 5.36
CA THR A 243 11.21 36.54 4.83
C THR A 243 11.51 35.06 4.68
N LEU A 244 11.88 34.63 3.48
CA LEU A 244 12.45 33.31 3.22
C LEU A 244 13.97 33.30 3.47
N GLY A 245 14.46 32.20 4.03
CA GLY A 245 15.88 31.98 4.25
C GLY A 245 16.70 31.95 2.95
N SER A 246 17.97 32.30 3.03
CA SER A 246 18.85 32.26 1.86
C SER A 246 19.06 30.82 1.36
N GLY A 247 18.92 30.64 0.05
CA GLY A 247 19.08 29.33 -0.59
C GLY A 247 17.95 28.33 -0.31
N VAL A 248 16.82 28.78 0.25
CA VAL A 248 15.63 27.95 0.44
C VAL A 248 15.01 27.62 -0.92
N VAL A 249 14.86 26.34 -1.20
CA VAL A 249 14.14 25.82 -2.37
C VAL A 249 12.83 25.22 -1.87
N VAL A 250 11.71 25.70 -2.42
CA VAL A 250 10.37 25.32 -1.97
C VAL A 250 9.82 24.22 -2.87
N GLY A 251 9.45 23.09 -2.27
CA GLY A 251 8.60 22.06 -2.89
C GLY A 251 7.19 22.13 -2.32
N GLU A 252 6.17 22.10 -3.17
CA GLU A 252 4.77 22.21 -2.77
C GLU A 252 3.94 21.18 -3.52
N VAL A 253 2.97 20.58 -2.82
CA VAL A 253 1.95 19.72 -3.40
C VAL A 253 0.60 20.39 -3.13
N ASP A 254 -0.04 20.91 -4.18
CA ASP A 254 -1.33 21.59 -4.08
C ASP A 254 -2.51 20.58 -4.08
N GLN A 255 -3.65 21.00 -3.56
CA GLN A 255 -4.91 20.25 -3.56
C GLN A 255 -5.54 20.08 -4.96
N ALA A 256 -4.93 20.64 -6.01
CA ALA A 256 -5.40 20.53 -7.39
C ALA A 256 -5.24 19.11 -7.98
N ARG A 257 -6.00 18.14 -7.43
CA ARG A 257 -6.16 16.77 -7.97
C ARG A 257 -6.58 16.75 -9.45
N ARG A 258 -7.21 17.82 -9.95
CA ARG A 258 -7.66 17.96 -11.35
C ARG A 258 -6.54 17.97 -12.40
N LEU A 259 -5.29 18.23 -12.02
CA LEU A 259 -4.18 18.20 -12.98
C LEU A 259 -3.67 16.78 -13.26
N PHE A 260 -4.04 15.79 -12.43
CA PHE A 260 -3.53 14.42 -12.53
C PHE A 260 -4.50 13.42 -13.16
N LEU A 261 -5.79 13.76 -13.25
CA LEU A 261 -6.80 12.93 -13.90
C LEU A 261 -7.05 13.51 -15.29
N GLY A 262 -6.53 12.84 -16.32
CA GLY A 262 -6.86 13.16 -17.72
C GLY A 262 -8.38 13.13 -17.97
N ALA A 263 -8.82 13.65 -19.11
CA ALA A 263 -10.23 13.90 -19.44
C ALA A 263 -11.16 12.67 -19.53
N GLN A 264 -10.72 11.49 -19.08
CA GLN A 264 -11.47 10.25 -19.11
C GLN A 264 -11.25 9.47 -17.82
N SER A 265 -12.07 9.75 -16.82
CA SER A 265 -12.51 8.72 -15.87
C SER A 265 -13.95 8.38 -16.23
N LEU A 266 -14.18 7.12 -16.63
CA LEU A 266 -15.52 6.57 -16.91
C LEU A 266 -16.42 6.65 -15.68
#